data_AF-A0A2T2QWL1-F1
#
_entry.id   AF-A0A2T2QWL1-F1
#
_cell.length_a   1.000
_cell.length_b   1.000
_cell.length_c   1.000
_cell.angle_alpha   90.00
_cell.angle_beta   90.00
_cell.angle_gamma   90.00
#
_symmetry.space_group_name_H-M   'P 1'
#
loop_
_entity.id
_entity.type
_entity.pdbx_description
1 polymer ?
#
loop_
_entity_poly.entity_id
_entity_poly.type
_entity_poly.pdbx_seq_one_letter_code
_entity_poly.pdbx_strand_id
1 'polypeptide(L)' 'MPGTHDGGKRAAQRNKERHGNDFYQRIGRSGGKISTGGGFAANRERAREAGRKGGRVSRRGKAKTRANA' A
#
# COMPACT_ATOMS: atom_id res chain seq x y z
N MET A 1 5.04 -13.96 8.62
CA MET A 1 4.32 -13.05 9.55
C MET A 1 3.97 -11.75 8.78
N PRO A 2 2.80 -11.12 8.97
CA PRO A 2 2.49 -9.86 8.31
C PRO A 2 3.53 -8.79 8.66
N GLY A 3 3.96 -8.01 7.66
CA GLY A 3 5.00 -6.98 7.83
C GLY A 3 6.45 -7.49 7.80
N THR A 4 6.68 -8.80 7.61
CA THR A 4 8.02 -9.36 7.39
C THR A 4 8.29 -9.53 5.90
N HIS A 5 9.57 -9.53 5.52
CA HIS A 5 9.99 -9.76 4.13
C HIS A 5 9.46 -11.08 3.57
N ASP A 6 9.58 -12.17 4.32
CA ASP A 6 9.06 -13.49 3.90
C ASP A 6 7.53 -13.50 3.79
N GLY A 7 6.85 -12.78 4.67
CA GLY A 7 5.41 -12.56 4.56
C GLY A 7 5.04 -11.85 3.26
N GLY A 8 5.81 -10.83 2.86
CA GLY A 8 5.64 -10.12 1.61
C GLY A 8 5.84 -11.02 0.38
N LYS A 9 6.89 -11.84 0.37
CA LYS A 9 7.15 -12.82 -0.71
C LYS A 9 6.00 -13.79 -0.88
N ARG A 10 5.52 -14.39 0.21
CA ARG A 10 4.37 -15.33 0.19
C ARG A 10 3.10 -14.66 -0.33
N ALA A 11 2.82 -13.43 0.09
CA ALA A 11 1.68 -12.67 -0.41
C ALA A 11 1.79 -12.39 -1.92
N ALA A 12 2.98 -12.00 -2.40
CA ALA A 12 3.21 -11.76 -3.81
C ALA A 12 3.03 -13.02 -4.66
N GLN A 13 3.52 -14.17 -4.17
CA GLN A 13 3.31 -15.46 -4.83
C GLN A 13 1.81 -15.79 -4.94
N ARG A 14 1.07 -15.72 -3.83
CA ARG A 14 -0.38 -15.95 -3.83
C ARG A 14 -1.14 -15.03 -4.79
N ASN A 15 -0.75 -13.76 -4.88
CA ASN A 15 -1.36 -12.81 -5.82
C ASN A 15 -1.13 -13.22 -7.28
N LYS A 16 0.09 -13.69 -7.62
CA LYS A 16 0.40 -14.18 -8.97
C LYS A 16 -0.34 -15.47 -9.31
N GLU A 17 -0.42 -16.41 -8.36
CA GLU A 17 -1.19 -17.66 -8.53
C GLU A 17 -2.67 -17.37 -8.79
N ARG A 18 -3.25 -16.40 -8.08
CA ARG A 18 -4.68 -16.11 -8.14
C ARG A 18 -5.08 -15.21 -9.33
N HIS A 19 -4.22 -14.29 -9.71
CA HIS A 19 -4.54 -13.23 -10.68
C HIS A 19 -3.67 -13.22 -11.94
N GLY A 20 -2.74 -14.18 -12.05
CA GLY A 20 -1.79 -14.31 -13.15
C GLY A 20 -0.51 -13.51 -12.96
N ASN A 21 0.49 -13.83 -13.79
CA ASN A 21 1.82 -13.22 -13.72
C ASN A 21 1.79 -11.70 -14.02
N ASP A 22 0.82 -11.24 -14.81
CA ASP A 22 0.70 -9.84 -15.21
C ASP A 22 -0.04 -8.96 -14.20
N PHE A 23 -0.45 -9.52 -13.06
CA PHE A 23 -1.24 -8.82 -12.04
C PHE A 23 -0.64 -7.48 -11.64
N TYR A 24 0.65 -7.46 -11.28
CA TYR A 24 1.35 -6.25 -10.88
C TYR A 24 1.57 -5.26 -12.03
N GLN A 25 1.83 -5.77 -13.24
CA GLN A 25 1.98 -4.93 -14.44
C GLN A 25 0.68 -4.19 -14.76
N ARG A 26 -0.46 -4.88 -14.66
CA ARG A 26 -1.79 -4.31 -14.90
C ARG A 26 -2.12 -3.22 -13.88
N ILE A 27 -1.89 -3.48 -12.59
CA ILE A 27 -2.12 -2.49 -11.53
C ILE A 27 -1.21 -1.26 -11.73
N GLY A 28 0.07 -1.48 -12.03
CA GLY A 28 1.02 -0.41 -12.29
C GLY A 28 0.60 0.47 -13.48
N ARG A 29 0.20 -0.15 -14.60
CA ARG A 29 -0.30 0.57 -15.79
C ARG A 29 -1.55 1.39 -15.47
N SER A 30 -2.54 0.81 -14.78
CA SER A 30 -3.76 1.52 -14.39
C SER A 30 -3.47 2.69 -13.46
N GLY A 31 -2.60 2.50 -12.46
CA GLY A 31 -2.17 3.56 -11.55
C GLY A 31 -1.44 4.69 -12.27
N GLY A 32 -0.54 4.35 -13.21
CA GLY A 32 0.17 5.31 -14.04
C GLY A 32 -0.76 6.13 -14.94
N LYS A 33 -1.76 5.49 -15.55
CA LYS A 33 -2.78 6.19 -16.37
C LYS A 33 -3.63 7.16 -15.55
N ILE A 34 -4.01 6.79 -14.32
CA ILE A 34 -4.83 7.64 -13.43
C ILE A 34 -3.99 8.78 -12.84
N SER A 35 -2.71 8.55 -12.58
CA SER A 35 -1.81 9.55 -12.01
C SER A 35 -1.38 10.59 -13.05
N THR A 36 -2.27 11.52 -13.39
CA THR A 36 -1.93 12.72 -14.15
C THR A 36 -1.34 13.77 -13.19
N GLY A 37 -0.06 14.13 -13.35
CA GLY A 37 0.53 15.26 -12.63
C GLY A 37 1.27 14.96 -11.32
N GLY A 38 1.75 13.74 -11.10
CA GLY A 38 2.81 13.47 -10.10
C GLY A 38 2.35 13.07 -8.69
N GLY A 39 1.43 12.10 -8.55
CA GLY A 39 1.21 11.38 -7.28
C GLY A 39 1.02 12.26 -6.03
N PHE A 40 1.54 11.80 -4.89
CA PHE A 40 1.56 12.54 -3.62
C PHE A 40 2.76 13.49 -3.48
N ALA A 41 3.76 13.36 -4.34
CA ALA A 41 4.96 14.19 -4.32
C ALA A 41 4.73 15.56 -4.98
N ALA A 42 3.90 15.63 -6.02
CA ALA A 42 3.61 16.88 -6.73
C ALA A 42 2.63 17.80 -5.99
N ASN A 43 1.86 17.29 -5.02
CA ASN A 43 0.96 18.11 -4.21
C ASN A 43 0.93 17.62 -2.74
N ARG A 44 1.58 18.41 -1.87
CA ARG A 44 1.69 18.12 -0.44
C ARG A 44 0.34 18.19 0.28
N GLU A 45 -0.56 19.07 -0.13
CA GLU A 45 -1.90 19.17 0.47
C GLU A 45 -2.73 17.92 0.18
N ARG A 46 -2.68 17.42 -1.06
CA ARG A 46 -3.33 16.15 -1.42
C ARG A 46 -2.82 14.98 -0.58
N ALA A 47 -1.52 14.92 -0.33
CA ALA A 47 -0.92 13.90 0.52
C ALA A 47 -1.40 14.00 1.98
N ARG A 48 -1.47 15.21 2.53
CA ARG A 48 -1.98 15.47 3.88
C ARG A 48 -3.44 15.04 4.02
N GLU A 49 -4.29 15.43 3.08
CA GLU A 49 -5.71 15.11 3.12
C GLU A 49 -5.96 13.60 3.03
N ALA A 50 -5.30 12.92 2.09
CA ALA A 50 -5.40 11.47 1.94
C ALA A 50 -4.92 10.73 3.20
N GLY A 51 -3.81 11.17 3.79
CA GLY A 51 -3.30 10.62 5.06
C GLY A 51 -4.29 10.79 6.22
N ARG A 52 -4.84 12.00 6.39
CA ARG A 52 -5.84 12.28 7.42
C ARG A 52 -7.09 11.41 7.26
N LYS A 53 -7.63 11.31 6.04
CA LYS A 53 -8.82 10.49 5.76
C LYS A 53 -8.55 9.00 6.02
N GLY A 54 -7.41 8.50 5.55
CA GLY A 54 -7.00 7.11 5.77
C GLY A 54 -6.84 6.77 7.26
N GLY A 55 -6.23 7.67 8.03
CA GLY A 55 -6.09 7.51 9.48
C GLY A 55 -7.43 7.47 10.21
N ARG A 56 -8.36 8.36 9.84
CA ARG A 56 -9.71 8.42 10.46
C ARG A 56 -10.56 7.18 10.16
N VAL A 57 -10.44 6.60 8.96
CA VAL A 57 -11.21 5.41 8.54
C VAL A 57 -10.56 4.10 9.01
N SER A 58 -9.27 4.14 9.35
CA SER A 58 -8.53 2.96 9.78
C SER A 58 -9.18 2.29 11.00
N ARG A 59 -9.54 1.00 10.85
CA ARG A 59 -9.96 0.14 11.97
C ARG A 59 -8.77 -0.49 12.70
N ARG A 60 -7.54 -0.24 12.24
CA ARG A 60 -6.33 -0.74 12.87
C ARG A 60 -6.09 0.09 14.14
N GLY A 61 -6.15 -0.55 15.30
CA GLY A 61 -5.84 0.09 16.58
C GLY A 61 -4.42 0.66 16.61
N LYS A 62 -4.16 1.56 17.57
CA LYS A 62 -2.81 2.13 17.79
C LYS A 62 -1.79 1.00 17.86
N ALA A 63 -0.67 1.17 17.13
CA ALA A 63 0.41 0.21 17.20
C ALA A 63 0.85 0.08 18.66
N LYS A 64 0.75 -1.13 19.24
CA LYS A 64 1.35 -1.40 20.54
C LYS A 64 2.85 -1.25 20.37
N THR A 65 3.43 -0.20 20.93
CA THR A 65 4.87 -0.10 21.11
C THR A 65 5.30 -1.36 21.85
N ARG A 66 6.08 -2.23 21.19
CA ARG A 66 6.79 -3.27 21.92
C ARG A 66 7.87 -2.54 22.71
N ALA A 67 7.65 -2.40 24.02
CA ALA A 67 8.75 -2.11 24.92
C ALA A 67 9.69 -3.32 24.81
N ASN A 68 10.90 -3.09 24.31
CA ASN A 68 11.95 -4.11 24.35
C ASN A 68 12.27 -4.37 25.83
N ALA A 69 12.20 -5.62 26.24
CA ALA A 69 12.82 -6.18 27.43
C ALA A 69 13.70 -7.34 26.96
#